data_AF-A0A970SVN8-F1
#
_entry.id   AF-A0A970SVN8-F1
#
_cell.length_a   1.000
_cell.length_b   1.000
_cell.length_c   1.000
_cell.angle_alpha   90.00
_cell.angle_beta   90.00
_cell.angle_gamma   90.00
#
_symmetry.space_group_name_H-M   'P 1'
#
loop_
_entity.id
_entity.type
_entity.pdbx_description
1 polymer ?
#
loop_
_entity_poly.entity_id
_entity_poly.type
_entity_poly.pdbx_seq_one_letter_code
_entity_poly.pdbx_strand_id
1 'polypeptide(L)'
;WKQLPDQSPAIVLYFGSMYYPAIALDREIPSHHKLIRAAEKAIVDLKVEEKYKMQKRFFFPYIADSSFLSLNDDEDSLKAYVENYPAHLKYQRTDFDLINRLSMPVINIGAYGKEAHQFLERLDAAYSFGVVPPLIQQTIKNFFEN
;
A
#
# COMPACT_ATOMS: atom_id res chain seq x y z
N TRP A 1 -3.36 24.79 -24.59
CA TRP A 1 -2.35 24.86 -23.52
C TRP A 1 -2.18 26.31 -23.14
N LYS A 2 -3.03 26.84 -22.24
CA LYS A 2 -3.30 28.30 -22.14
C LYS A 2 -2.11 29.19 -21.73
N GLN A 3 -1.03 28.58 -21.23
CA GLN A 3 0.18 29.30 -20.80
C GLN A 3 1.31 29.23 -21.82
N LEU A 4 1.13 28.54 -22.96
CA LEU A 4 2.15 28.45 -24.00
C LEU A 4 1.87 29.43 -25.16
N PRO A 5 2.91 30.03 -25.76
CA PRO A 5 2.75 30.91 -26.92
C PRO A 5 2.14 30.21 -28.14
N ASP A 6 2.45 28.92 -28.34
CA ASP A 6 1.91 28.10 -29.42
C ASP A 6 0.60 27.39 -29.00
N GLN A 7 -0.44 27.54 -29.82
CA GLN A 7 -1.77 26.94 -29.65
C GLN A 7 -2.13 26.00 -30.81
N SER A 8 -1.19 25.66 -31.69
CA SER A 8 -1.42 24.71 -32.77
C SER A 8 -1.81 23.33 -32.22
N PRO A 9 -2.55 22.50 -32.99
CA PRO A 9 -2.82 21.12 -32.58
C PRO A 9 -1.53 20.39 -32.26
N ALA A 10 -1.43 19.85 -31.06
CA ALA A 10 -0.24 19.17 -30.56
C ALA A 10 -0.61 17.82 -29.94
N ILE A 11 0.29 16.85 -30.08
CA ILE A 11 0.23 15.58 -29.38
C ILE A 11 1.22 15.65 -28.22
N VAL A 12 0.77 15.33 -27.02
CA VAL A 12 1.67 15.16 -25.87
C VAL A 12 1.87 13.69 -25.61
N LEU A 13 3.11 13.25 -25.80
CA LEU A 13 3.56 11.91 -25.45
C LEU A 13 4.05 11.94 -24.01
N TYR A 14 3.43 11.13 -23.16
CA TYR A 14 3.81 10.94 -21.77
C TYR A 14 4.27 9.51 -21.58
N PHE A 15 5.43 9.33 -20.97
CA PHE A 15 5.86 8.03 -20.48
C PHE A 15 5.44 7.91 -19.02
N GLY A 16 4.67 6.86 -18.71
CA GLY A 16 4.33 6.51 -17.34
C GLY A 16 5.58 6.39 -16.47
N SER A 17 5.48 6.80 -15.21
CA SER A 17 6.47 6.49 -14.19
C SER A 17 6.50 4.99 -13.90
N MET A 18 7.39 4.58 -12.99
CA MET A 18 7.31 3.26 -12.37
C MET A 18 5.89 2.95 -11.91
N TYR A 19 5.45 1.73 -12.22
CA TYR A 19 4.20 1.16 -11.75
C TYR A 19 4.32 0.62 -10.33
N TYR A 20 3.35 0.97 -9.50
CA TYR A 20 3.16 0.45 -8.15
C TYR A 20 1.85 -0.35 -8.15
N PRO A 21 1.90 -1.69 -7.98
CA PRO A 21 0.69 -2.50 -7.98
C PRO A 21 -0.32 -2.05 -6.92
N ALA A 22 -1.59 -2.03 -7.32
CA ALA A 22 -2.69 -1.74 -6.43
C ALA A 22 -3.05 -3.02 -5.67
N ILE A 23 -2.62 -3.10 -4.42
CA ILE A 23 -2.93 -4.24 -3.55
C ILE A 23 -4.20 -3.97 -2.75
N ALA A 24 -5.11 -4.94 -2.75
CA ALA A 24 -6.30 -4.95 -1.91
C ALA A 24 -6.51 -6.34 -1.31
N LEU A 25 -6.87 -6.36 -0.03
CA LEU A 25 -7.27 -7.60 0.64
C LEU A 25 -8.74 -7.92 0.31
N ASP A 26 -9.01 -9.21 0.20
CA ASP A 26 -10.31 -9.78 -0.10
C ASP A 26 -10.71 -10.71 1.05
N ARG A 27 -11.88 -10.50 1.66
CA ARG A 27 -12.36 -11.31 2.79
C ARG A 27 -12.76 -12.71 2.39
N GLU A 28 -12.99 -12.99 1.11
CA GLU A 28 -13.30 -14.32 0.60
C GLU A 28 -12.04 -15.20 0.50
N ILE A 29 -10.85 -14.59 0.44
CA ILE A 29 -9.58 -15.32 0.44
C ILE A 29 -9.19 -15.68 1.89
N PRO A 30 -9.03 -16.97 2.26
CA PRO A 30 -8.83 -17.37 3.65
C PRO A 30 -7.60 -16.74 4.34
N SER A 31 -6.48 -16.60 3.64
CA SER A 31 -5.25 -15.99 4.18
C SER A 31 -5.43 -14.49 4.45
N HIS A 32 -6.11 -13.78 3.55
CA HIS A 32 -6.46 -12.37 3.67
C HIS A 32 -7.42 -12.17 4.85
N HIS A 33 -8.47 -12.98 4.92
CA HIS A 33 -9.45 -12.97 6.00
C HIS A 33 -8.80 -13.22 7.37
N LYS A 34 -7.84 -14.15 7.44
CA LYS A 34 -7.07 -14.42 8.66
C LYS A 34 -6.30 -13.18 9.12
N LEU A 35 -5.59 -12.51 8.21
CA LEU A 35 -4.82 -11.30 8.54
C LEU A 35 -5.74 -10.14 8.98
N ILE A 36 -6.87 -9.95 8.28
CA ILE A 36 -7.86 -8.94 8.66
C ILE A 36 -8.40 -9.20 10.07
N ARG A 37 -8.79 -10.46 10.36
CA ARG A 37 -9.30 -10.82 11.70
C ARG A 37 -8.25 -10.64 12.79
N ALA A 38 -6.99 -10.97 12.53
CA ALA A 38 -5.91 -10.78 13.51
C ALA A 38 -5.76 -9.30 13.90
N ALA A 39 -5.81 -8.39 12.91
CA ALA A 39 -5.74 -6.95 13.15
C ALA A 39 -7.00 -6.41 13.83
N GLU A 40 -8.20 -6.83 13.40
CA GLU A 40 -9.46 -6.45 14.03
C GLU A 40 -9.51 -6.90 15.50
N LYS A 41 -9.06 -8.13 15.79
CA LYS A 41 -8.96 -8.65 17.15
C LYS A 41 -7.97 -7.85 17.98
N ALA A 42 -6.82 -7.47 17.42
CA ALA A 42 -5.82 -6.68 18.14
C ALA A 42 -6.34 -5.28 18.55
N ILE A 43 -7.16 -4.64 17.70
CA ILE A 43 -7.83 -3.37 18.01
C ILE A 43 -8.76 -3.53 19.23
N VAL A 44 -9.50 -4.65 19.29
CA VAL A 44 -10.42 -4.97 20.39
C VAL A 44 -9.66 -5.32 21.67
N ASP A 45 -8.68 -6.22 21.60
CA ASP A 45 -7.90 -6.70 22.75
C ASP A 45 -7.20 -5.55 23.49
N LEU A 46 -6.66 -4.60 22.72
CA LEU A 46 -5.95 -3.42 23.24
C LEU A 46 -6.87 -2.22 23.54
N LYS A 47 -8.18 -2.36 23.31
CA LYS A 47 -9.18 -1.31 23.54
C LYS A 47 -8.83 0.03 22.87
N VAL A 48 -8.23 -0.03 21.67
CA VAL A 48 -7.74 1.17 20.96
C VAL A 48 -8.86 2.18 20.72
N GLU A 49 -10.06 1.68 20.39
CA GLU A 49 -11.26 2.46 20.07
C GLU A 49 -11.83 3.25 21.28
N GLU A 50 -11.42 2.98 22.53
CA GLU A 50 -11.84 3.79 23.68
C GLU A 50 -11.27 5.22 23.61
N LYS A 51 -10.12 5.39 22.96
CA LYS A 51 -9.43 6.69 22.85
C LYS A 51 -9.20 7.16 21.41
N TYR A 52 -8.99 6.23 20.47
CA TYR A 52 -8.66 6.55 19.09
C TYR A 52 -9.62 5.85 18.14
N LYS A 53 -10.35 6.63 17.35
CA LYS A 53 -11.24 6.08 16.31
C LYS A 53 -10.41 5.52 15.16
N MET A 54 -10.50 4.21 14.92
CA MET A 54 -9.77 3.57 13.84
C MET A 54 -10.60 3.58 12.55
N GLN A 55 -9.92 3.77 11.42
CA GLN A 55 -10.54 3.59 10.10
C GLN A 55 -9.86 2.44 9.37
N LYS A 56 -10.66 1.44 9.00
CA LYS A 56 -10.22 0.34 8.16
C LYS A 56 -10.34 0.77 6.71
N ARG A 57 -9.22 0.82 6.00
CA ARG A 57 -9.17 1.14 4.57
C ARG A 57 -8.54 -0.03 3.84
N PHE A 58 -9.25 -0.56 2.85
CA PHE A 58 -8.77 -1.66 2.00
C PHE A 58 -7.90 -1.16 0.84
N PHE A 59 -7.68 0.15 0.78
CA PHE A 59 -6.84 0.81 -0.21
C PHE A 59 -6.02 1.91 0.47
N PHE A 60 -4.72 1.93 0.20
CA PHE A 60 -3.79 2.95 0.68
C PHE A 60 -3.44 3.88 -0.48
N PRO A 61 -3.93 5.14 -0.51
CA PRO A 61 -3.83 6.02 -1.66
C PRO A 61 -2.47 6.73 -1.78
N TYR A 62 -1.40 6.10 -1.30
CA TYR A 62 -0.04 6.62 -1.32
C TYR A 62 0.93 5.53 -1.77
N ILE A 63 2.14 5.96 -2.12
CA ILE A 63 3.21 5.06 -2.53
C ILE A 63 3.69 4.27 -1.30
N ALA A 64 3.77 2.95 -1.43
CA ALA A 64 4.30 2.08 -0.40
C ALA A 64 5.04 0.90 -1.03
N ASP A 65 6.14 0.48 -0.41
CA ASP A 65 6.89 -0.71 -0.83
C ASP A 65 6.04 -1.99 -0.74
N SER A 66 4.98 -1.98 0.08
CA SER A 66 4.01 -3.07 0.14
C SER A 66 3.32 -3.35 -1.18
N SER A 67 3.25 -2.39 -2.11
CA SER A 67 2.80 -2.62 -3.48
C SER A 67 3.60 -3.69 -4.22
N PHE A 68 4.80 -4.05 -3.77
CA PHE A 68 5.64 -5.09 -4.38
C PHE A 68 5.59 -6.43 -3.63
N LEU A 69 4.64 -6.62 -2.71
CA LEU A 69 4.50 -7.86 -1.92
C LEU A 69 3.30 -8.72 -2.36
N SER A 70 2.45 -8.21 -3.24
CA SER A 70 1.32 -8.92 -3.85
C SER A 70 0.99 -8.29 -5.20
N LEU A 71 0.34 -9.06 -6.07
CA LEU A 71 -0.20 -8.60 -7.34
C LEU A 71 -1.69 -8.94 -7.40
N ASN A 72 -2.50 -7.97 -7.79
CA ASN A 72 -3.94 -8.15 -8.01
C ASN A 72 -4.30 -8.04 -9.50
N ASP A 73 -3.37 -7.56 -10.33
CA ASP A 73 -3.53 -7.36 -11.77
C ASP A 73 -3.34 -8.65 -12.55
N ASP A 74 -4.03 -8.75 -13.67
CA ASP A 74 -3.92 -9.89 -14.57
C ASP A 74 -2.62 -9.87 -15.40
N GLU A 75 -2.27 -11.04 -15.94
CA GLU A 75 -1.03 -11.23 -16.71
C GLU A 75 -0.96 -10.35 -17.97
N ASP A 76 -2.09 -10.15 -18.66
CA ASP A 76 -2.14 -9.33 -19.88
C ASP A 76 -1.87 -7.86 -19.56
N SER A 77 -2.44 -7.34 -18.47
CA SER A 77 -2.20 -5.99 -17.97
C SER A 77 -0.72 -5.76 -17.59
N LEU A 78 -0.11 -6.72 -16.87
CA LEU A 78 1.30 -6.63 -16.48
C LEU A 78 2.23 -6.71 -17.69
N LYS A 79 1.92 -7.59 -18.65
CA LYS A 79 2.67 -7.70 -19.90
C LYS A 79 2.61 -6.41 -20.71
N ALA A 80 1.42 -5.82 -20.84
CA ALA A 80 1.23 -4.54 -21.52
C ALA A 80 2.08 -3.44 -20.85
N TYR A 81 2.15 -3.39 -19.52
CA TYR A 81 3.03 -2.46 -18.82
C TYR A 81 4.51 -2.69 -19.16
N VAL A 82 4.99 -3.93 -19.06
CA VAL A 82 6.39 -4.27 -19.31
C VAL A 82 6.82 -3.91 -20.74
N GLU A 83 5.97 -4.20 -21.73
CA GLU A 83 6.24 -3.89 -23.13
C GLU A 83 6.24 -2.38 -23.42
N ASN A 84 5.52 -1.59 -22.61
CA ASN A 84 5.35 -0.14 -22.81
C ASN A 84 6.11 0.72 -21.80
N TYR A 85 6.93 0.15 -20.92
CA TYR A 85 7.77 0.90 -19.95
C TYR A 85 9.25 0.85 -20.36
N PRO A 86 9.78 1.85 -21.10
CA PRO A 86 11.14 1.82 -21.64
C PRO A 86 12.22 1.66 -20.57
N ALA A 87 11.99 2.17 -19.36
CA ALA A 87 12.97 2.06 -18.26
C ALA A 87 13.06 0.64 -17.68
N HIS A 88 12.05 -0.22 -17.91
CA HIS A 88 12.12 -1.65 -17.56
C HIS A 88 13.26 -2.36 -18.27
N LEU A 89 13.61 -1.90 -19.47
CA LEU A 89 14.59 -2.56 -20.34
C LEU A 89 16.04 -2.38 -19.86
N LYS A 90 16.32 -1.39 -19.00
CA LYS A 90 17.72 -1.05 -18.66
C LYS A 90 17.98 -0.56 -17.24
N TYR A 91 17.03 0.13 -16.60
CA TYR A 91 17.31 0.87 -15.37
C TYR A 91 16.49 0.39 -14.17
N GLN A 92 15.30 -0.15 -14.39
CA GLN A 92 14.38 -0.49 -13.31
C GLN A 92 13.51 -1.69 -13.67
N ARG A 93 14.06 -2.88 -13.46
CA ARG A 93 13.38 -4.15 -13.74
C ARG A 93 12.68 -4.66 -12.49
N THR A 94 11.35 -4.74 -12.55
CA THR A 94 10.53 -5.39 -11.53
C THR A 94 10.27 -6.84 -11.94
N ASP A 95 10.60 -7.80 -11.08
CA ASP A 95 10.33 -9.22 -11.34
C ASP A 95 8.90 -9.56 -10.87
N PHE A 96 7.92 -9.31 -11.73
CA PHE A 96 6.51 -9.56 -11.42
C PHE A 96 6.23 -11.06 -11.19
N ASP A 97 6.96 -11.96 -11.86
CA ASP A 97 6.84 -13.40 -11.64
C ASP A 97 7.28 -13.78 -10.22
N LEU A 98 8.35 -13.19 -9.72
CA LEU A 98 8.81 -13.39 -8.34
C LEU A 98 7.81 -12.85 -7.33
N ILE A 99 7.27 -11.65 -7.56
CA ILE A 99 6.23 -11.07 -6.68
C ILE A 99 5.01 -12.00 -6.64
N ASN A 100 4.56 -12.50 -7.80
CA ASN A 100 3.42 -13.42 -7.86
C ASN A 100 3.69 -14.72 -7.08
N ARG A 101 4.88 -15.31 -7.23
CA ARG A 101 5.27 -16.53 -6.50
C ARG A 101 5.36 -16.35 -4.99
N LEU A 102 5.78 -15.17 -4.52
CA LEU A 102 5.95 -14.85 -3.10
C LEU A 102 4.73 -14.16 -2.49
N SER A 103 3.68 -13.93 -3.29
CA SER A 103 2.53 -13.10 -2.94
C SER A 103 1.98 -13.43 -1.55
N MET A 104 1.82 -12.39 -0.74
CA MET A 104 1.36 -12.51 0.64
C MET A 104 0.35 -11.41 0.99
N PRO A 105 -0.61 -11.68 1.90
CA PRO A 105 -1.50 -10.63 2.38
C PRO A 105 -0.70 -9.60 3.17
N VAL A 106 -0.94 -8.32 2.89
CA VAL A 106 -0.28 -7.20 3.57
C VAL A 106 -1.29 -6.22 4.14
N ILE A 107 -1.00 -5.69 5.33
CA ILE A 107 -1.70 -4.54 5.90
C ILE A 107 -0.67 -3.50 6.33
N ASN A 108 -1.06 -2.23 6.25
CA ASN A 108 -0.29 -1.14 6.82
C ASN A 108 -0.92 -0.73 8.16
N ILE A 109 -0.18 -0.88 9.27
CA ILE A 109 -0.50 -0.28 10.56
C ILE A 109 0.45 0.90 10.75
N GLY A 110 -0.07 2.11 10.66
CA GLY A 110 0.75 3.33 10.59
C GLY A 110 0.50 4.31 11.72
N ALA A 111 1.47 5.21 11.91
CA ALA A 111 1.37 6.37 12.77
C ALA A 111 0.24 7.33 12.33
N TYR A 112 -0.18 8.20 13.26
CA TYR A 112 -1.12 9.27 12.95
C TYR A 112 -0.38 10.61 12.94
N GLY A 113 -0.37 11.27 11.79
CA GLY A 113 0.37 12.52 11.60
C GLY A 113 -0.15 13.38 10.45
N LYS A 114 0.57 14.47 10.18
CA LYS A 114 0.30 15.43 9.12
C LYS A 114 1.60 15.85 8.44
N GLU A 115 1.49 16.27 7.18
CA GLU A 115 2.59 16.84 6.39
C GLU A 115 3.76 15.87 6.18
N ALA A 116 3.47 14.58 5.92
CA ALA A 116 4.51 13.59 5.66
C ALA A 116 5.38 14.00 4.48
N HIS A 117 6.71 13.89 4.62
CA HIS A 117 7.70 14.34 3.64
C HIS A 117 7.70 15.85 3.36
N GLN A 118 7.19 16.66 4.29
CA GLN A 118 7.17 18.12 4.17
C GLN A 118 7.81 18.78 5.40
N PHE A 119 8.16 20.06 5.28
CA PHE A 119 8.91 20.79 6.33
C PHE A 119 8.21 20.79 7.71
N LEU A 120 6.88 20.70 7.74
CA LEU A 120 6.08 20.72 8.97
C LEU A 120 5.60 19.32 9.40
N GLU A 121 6.29 18.27 8.94
CA GLU A 121 6.00 16.88 9.30
C GLU A 121 5.91 16.73 10.82
N ARG A 122 4.82 16.12 11.27
CA ARG A 122 4.56 15.88 12.70
C ARG A 122 3.59 14.73 12.89
N LEU A 123 3.66 14.11 14.06
CA LEU A 123 2.78 13.01 14.44
C LEU A 123 2.25 13.18 15.87
N ASP A 124 1.16 12.47 16.17
CA ASP A 124 0.69 12.26 17.53
C ASP A 124 1.58 11.21 18.21
N ALA A 125 2.43 11.65 19.14
CA ALA A 125 3.36 10.78 19.84
C ALA A 125 2.66 9.75 20.74
N ALA A 126 1.54 10.13 21.37
CA ALA A 126 0.82 9.25 22.29
C ALA A 126 0.16 8.09 21.53
N TYR A 127 -0.36 8.35 20.33
CA TYR A 127 -0.84 7.30 19.44
C TYR A 127 0.32 6.51 18.82
N SER A 128 1.27 7.21 18.18
CA SER A 128 2.25 6.58 17.31
C SER A 128 3.28 5.75 18.08
N PHE A 129 3.64 6.13 19.31
CA PHE A 129 4.57 5.37 20.14
C PHE A 129 3.86 4.55 21.22
N GLY A 130 2.67 4.96 21.65
CA GLY A 130 1.91 4.27 22.69
C GLY A 130 0.96 3.17 22.19
N VAL A 131 0.40 3.32 20.98
CA VAL A 131 -0.63 2.41 20.45
C VAL A 131 -0.10 1.55 19.31
N VAL A 132 0.61 2.14 18.34
CA VAL A 132 1.04 1.43 17.13
C VAL A 132 1.94 0.24 17.43
N PRO A 133 2.99 0.33 18.30
CA PRO A 133 3.86 -0.83 18.54
C PRO A 133 3.13 -2.01 19.21
N PRO A 134 2.34 -1.82 20.29
CA PRO A 134 1.51 -2.90 20.83
C PRO A 134 0.51 -3.46 19.83
N LEU A 135 -0.09 -2.60 18.99
CA LEU A 135 -1.06 -3.03 17.98
C LEU A 135 -0.42 -3.95 16.92
N ILE A 136 0.79 -3.61 16.45
CA ILE A 136 1.56 -4.48 15.55
C ILE A 136 1.88 -5.81 16.25
N GLN A 137 2.39 -5.76 17.48
CA GLN A 137 2.75 -6.97 18.21
C GLN A 137 1.55 -7.89 18.44
N GLN A 138 0.41 -7.34 18.86
CA GLN A 138 -0.80 -8.11 19.11
C GLN A 138 -1.41 -8.65 17.82
N THR A 139 -1.31 -7.91 16.71
CA THR A 139 -1.73 -8.39 15.38
C THR A 139 -0.90 -9.61 14.98
N ILE A 140 0.43 -9.55 15.15
CA ILE A 140 1.33 -10.67 14.86
C ILE A 140 0.96 -11.88 15.73
N LYS A 141 0.78 -11.70 17.04
CA LYS A 141 0.36 -12.79 17.94
C LYS A 141 -0.95 -13.42 17.49
N ASN A 142 -1.99 -12.61 17.29
CA ASN A 142 -3.30 -13.07 16.85
C ASN A 142 -3.27 -13.75 15.46
N PHE A 143 -2.28 -13.46 14.61
CA PHE A 143 -2.12 -14.11 13.31
C PHE A 143 -1.49 -15.50 13.42
N PHE A 144 -0.58 -15.71 14.38
CA PHE A 144 0.12 -16.99 14.56
C PHE A 144 -0.49 -17.88 15.65
N GLU A 145 -1.29 -17.32 16.54
CA GLU A 145 -2.13 -18.08 17.46
C GLU A 145 -3.31 -18.69 16.70
N ASN A 146 -3.55 -20.00 16.91
CA ASN A 146 -4.60 -20.78 16.24
C ASN A 146 -6.00 -20.36 16.72
#